data_AF-A0A9E5N521-F1
#
_entry.id   AF-A0A9E5N521-F1
#
_cell.length_a   1.000
_cell.length_b   1.000
_cell.length_c   1.000
_cell.angle_alpha   90.00
_cell.angle_beta   90.00
_cell.angle_gamma   90.00
#
_symmetry.space_group_name_H-M   'P 1'
#
loop_
_entity.id
_entity.type
_entity.pdbx_description
1 polymer ?
#
loop_
_entity_poly.entity_id
_entity_poly.type
_entity_poly.pdbx_seq_one_letter_code
_entity_poly.pdbx_strand_id
1 'polypeptide(L)'
;MKRTEIALTGIVAALLLVSSGCAVVSEPSREIVVVESDRHGPPPWAPAHGWRRKHERYHYYPAIEVYYYPSTHRYYWLEGGDWRIGARLPRHYVIEKHTRVVLELDYEPHKHHGKIKHRYPPGQYKKYNKKADFRW
;
A
#
# COMPACT_ATOMS: atom_id res chain seq x y z
N MET A 1 -72.03 15.19 48.77
CA MET A 1 -71.36 16.08 49.76
C MET A 1 -70.01 15.46 50.08
N LYS A 2 -68.84 16.12 50.03
CA LYS A 2 -68.37 17.43 49.51
C LYS A 2 -66.93 17.13 48.98
N ARG A 3 -66.36 17.64 47.87
CA ARG A 3 -65.97 19.03 47.51
C ARG A 3 -65.27 19.79 48.65
N THR A 4 -64.03 20.28 48.53
CA THR A 4 -62.99 20.13 47.47
C THR A 4 -61.72 19.45 48.05
N GLU A 5 -60.42 19.80 47.96
CA GLU A 5 -59.58 20.95 47.53
C GLU A 5 -58.27 20.44 46.91
N ILE A 6 -57.43 21.31 46.32
CA ILE A 6 -56.06 21.00 45.84
C ILE A 6 -55.08 22.10 46.32
N ALA A 7 -53.91 21.71 46.85
CA ALA A 7 -52.78 22.59 47.16
C ALA A 7 -51.47 21.89 46.71
N LEU A 8 -50.79 22.40 45.68
CA LEU A 8 -49.74 23.44 45.73
C LEU A 8 -48.38 22.95 46.28
N THR A 9 -47.63 22.30 45.37
CA THR A 9 -46.20 22.52 45.11
C THR A 9 -45.27 22.89 46.28
N GLY A 10 -44.52 21.90 46.79
CA GLY A 10 -43.26 22.12 47.50
C GLY A 10 -42.09 21.54 46.68
N ILE A 11 -41.31 22.39 46.01
CA ILE A 11 -40.14 21.94 45.23
C ILE A 11 -38.92 21.85 46.16
N VAL A 12 -38.43 20.63 46.39
CA VAL A 12 -37.08 20.38 46.91
C VAL A 12 -36.34 19.55 45.89
N ALA A 13 -35.44 20.19 45.14
CA ALA A 13 -34.58 19.55 44.17
C ALA A 13 -33.31 18.99 44.83
N ALA A 14 -32.54 18.23 44.04
CA ALA A 14 -31.24 17.65 44.37
C ALA A 14 -31.22 16.56 45.46
N LEU A 15 -31.14 15.31 44.99
CA LEU A 15 -29.94 14.49 45.22
C LEU A 15 -29.86 13.39 44.13
N LEU A 16 -28.86 13.51 43.25
CA LEU A 16 -28.63 12.59 42.13
C LEU A 16 -27.76 11.40 42.58
N LEU A 17 -28.32 10.19 42.63
CA LEU A 17 -27.54 8.95 42.71
C LEU A 17 -28.23 7.79 41.97
N VAL A 18 -27.51 7.19 41.01
CA VAL A 18 -27.43 5.74 40.69
C VAL A 18 -28.75 5.01 40.30
N SER A 19 -28.87 4.30 39.18
CA SER A 19 -27.90 3.89 38.14
C SER A 19 -28.55 3.76 36.76
N SER A 20 -27.91 4.33 35.73
CA SER A 20 -28.23 4.01 34.33
C SER A 20 -27.56 2.70 33.91
N GLY A 21 -28.21 1.58 34.23
CA GLY A 21 -27.80 0.25 33.80
C GLY A 21 -28.01 0.01 32.30
N CYS A 22 -27.16 0.59 31.45
CA CYS A 22 -27.17 0.30 30.01
C CYS A 22 -26.72 -1.15 29.75
N ALA A 23 -27.68 -2.05 29.62
CA ALA A 23 -27.43 -3.43 29.22
C ALA A 23 -26.96 -3.47 27.75
N VAL A 24 -25.65 -3.45 27.53
CA VAL A 24 -25.05 -3.63 26.21
C VAL A 24 -25.29 -5.07 25.76
N VAL A 25 -26.17 -5.24 24.77
CA VAL A 25 -26.37 -6.51 24.08
C VAL A 25 -25.12 -6.79 23.25
N SER A 26 -24.39 -7.84 23.61
CA SER A 26 -23.22 -8.31 22.87
C SER A 26 -23.62 -8.90 21.52
N GLU A 27 -23.65 -8.07 20.47
CA GLU A 27 -23.92 -8.53 19.11
C GLU A 27 -22.79 -9.45 18.61
N PRO A 28 -23.09 -10.65 18.07
CA PRO A 28 -22.04 -11.59 17.65
C PRO A 28 -21.28 -11.02 16.45
N SER A 29 -20.00 -10.68 16.69
CA SER A 29 -19.11 -10.09 15.70
C SER A 29 -18.96 -10.99 14.47
N ARG A 30 -19.41 -10.51 13.31
CA ARG A 30 -19.29 -11.22 12.04
C ARG A 30 -17.83 -11.42 11.68
N GLU A 31 -17.37 -12.66 11.70
CA GLU A 31 -16.01 -13.04 11.35
C GLU A 31 -15.77 -12.80 9.84
N ILE A 32 -15.01 -11.74 9.52
CA ILE A 32 -14.60 -11.46 8.15
C ILE A 32 -13.40 -12.36 7.84
N VAL A 33 -13.65 -13.47 7.16
CA VAL A 33 -12.60 -14.36 6.65
C VAL A 33 -11.83 -13.65 5.52
N VAL A 34 -10.85 -12.83 5.90
CA VAL A 34 -9.87 -12.26 5.00
C VAL A 34 -8.94 -13.38 4.56
N VAL A 35 -8.95 -13.72 3.27
CA VAL A 35 -7.98 -14.66 2.69
C VAL A 35 -6.60 -13.99 2.73
N GLU A 36 -5.80 -14.35 3.72
CA GLU A 36 -4.50 -13.75 3.99
C GLU A 36 -3.47 -14.20 2.94
N SER A 37 -3.24 -13.34 1.94
CA SER A 37 -2.09 -13.45 1.04
C SER A 37 -0.82 -13.16 1.84
N ASP A 38 0.14 -14.10 1.84
CA ASP A 38 1.41 -14.09 2.58
C ASP A 38 2.16 -12.75 2.62
N ARG A 39 1.73 -11.88 3.54
CA ARG A 39 2.39 -10.60 3.84
C ARG A 39 3.05 -10.74 5.18
N HIS A 40 4.26 -11.30 5.16
CA HIS A 40 5.18 -11.36 6.28
C HIS A 40 5.58 -9.94 6.73
N GLY A 41 4.68 -9.28 7.45
CA GLY A 41 4.95 -8.09 8.25
C GLY A 41 5.24 -8.46 9.70
N PRO A 42 5.71 -7.51 10.53
CA PRO A 42 5.73 -7.71 11.98
C PRO A 42 4.28 -7.93 12.50
N PRO A 43 4.09 -8.80 13.51
CA PRO A 43 2.76 -9.08 14.07
C PRO A 43 2.16 -7.81 14.70
N PRO A 44 0.82 -7.72 14.83
CA PRO A 44 0.13 -6.45 15.15
C PRO A 44 0.47 -5.84 16.52
N TRP A 45 1.06 -6.61 17.44
CA TRP A 45 1.54 -6.14 18.74
C TRP A 45 3.00 -5.64 18.73
N ALA A 46 3.77 -5.91 17.67
CA ALA A 46 5.17 -5.53 17.58
C ALA A 46 5.35 -4.21 16.79
N PRO A 47 6.04 -3.19 17.36
CA PRO A 47 6.33 -1.95 16.65
C PRO A 47 7.05 -2.20 15.32
N ALA A 48 6.54 -1.65 14.21
CA ALA A 48 7.03 -1.90 12.86
C ALA A 48 8.37 -1.20 12.51
N HIS A 49 9.30 -1.13 13.46
CA HIS A 49 10.63 -0.57 13.26
C HIS A 49 11.45 -1.42 12.28
N GLY A 50 12.01 -0.78 11.25
CA GLY A 50 13.02 -1.37 10.37
C GLY A 50 12.52 -2.17 9.18
N TRP A 51 11.30 -2.74 9.17
CA TRP A 51 10.85 -3.60 8.05
C TRP A 51 10.87 -2.86 6.70
N ARG A 52 10.35 -1.63 6.65
CA ARG A 52 10.38 -0.75 5.46
C ARG A 52 11.77 -0.22 5.05
N ARG A 53 12.85 -0.53 5.77
CA ARG A 53 14.21 -0.04 5.47
C ARG A 53 15.12 -1.04 4.75
N LYS A 54 14.71 -2.31 4.60
CA LYS A 54 15.56 -3.33 3.95
C LYS A 54 15.57 -3.13 2.43
N HIS A 55 14.42 -3.34 1.81
CA HIS A 55 14.29 -3.34 0.35
C HIS A 55 14.11 -1.92 -0.22
N GLU A 56 14.99 -1.49 -1.12
CA GLU A 56 14.77 -0.30 -1.94
C GLU A 56 13.90 -0.63 -3.16
N ARG A 57 13.03 0.31 -3.56
CA ARG A 57 12.04 0.15 -4.63
C ARG A 57 12.51 0.82 -5.91
N TYR A 58 12.92 0.03 -6.90
CA TYR A 58 13.36 0.49 -8.22
C TYR A 58 12.25 0.35 -9.27
N HIS A 59 12.44 0.98 -10.44
CA HIS A 59 11.62 0.73 -11.62
C HIS A 59 12.51 0.27 -12.77
N TYR A 60 12.20 -0.88 -13.36
CA TYR A 60 12.90 -1.43 -14.53
C TYR A 60 11.98 -1.35 -15.75
N TYR A 61 12.54 -1.06 -16.92
CA TYR A 61 11.81 -0.95 -18.19
C TYR A 61 12.36 -2.00 -19.17
N PRO A 62 11.86 -3.26 -19.16
CA PRO A 62 12.48 -4.38 -19.86
C PRO A 62 12.67 -4.18 -21.36
N ALA A 63 11.76 -3.42 -22.01
CA ALA A 63 11.80 -3.17 -23.45
C ALA A 63 12.97 -2.28 -23.91
N ILE A 64 13.59 -1.53 -22.99
CA ILE A 64 14.74 -0.64 -23.25
C ILE A 64 15.91 -0.86 -22.28
N GLU A 65 15.77 -1.85 -21.39
CA GLU A 65 16.77 -2.29 -20.39
C GLU A 65 17.24 -1.22 -19.39
N VAL A 66 16.46 -0.14 -19.24
CA VAL A 66 16.71 0.99 -18.33
C VAL A 66 16.21 0.72 -16.91
N TYR A 67 16.95 1.20 -15.91
CA TYR A 67 16.50 1.34 -14.52
C TYR A 67 16.25 2.80 -14.14
N TYR A 68 15.31 3.04 -13.23
CA TYR A 68 15.09 4.31 -12.53
C TYR A 68 15.09 4.08 -11.02
N TYR A 69 15.77 4.98 -10.30
CA TYR A 69 16.05 4.94 -8.87
C TYR A 69 15.27 6.09 -8.20
N PRO A 70 14.10 5.83 -7.57
CA PRO A 70 13.28 6.88 -6.97
C PRO A 70 13.95 7.59 -5.79
N SER A 71 14.92 6.95 -5.14
CA SER A 71 15.73 7.49 -4.03
C SER A 71 16.62 8.67 -4.44
N THR A 72 17.18 8.61 -5.66
CA THR A 72 18.14 9.59 -6.18
C THR A 72 17.60 10.38 -7.38
N HIS A 73 16.39 10.03 -7.84
CA HIS A 73 15.75 10.53 -9.08
C HIS A 73 16.62 10.35 -10.34
N ARG A 74 17.43 9.28 -10.40
CA ARG A 74 18.33 8.99 -11.51
C ARG A 74 17.90 7.77 -12.33
N TYR A 75 18.21 7.85 -13.62
CA TYR A 75 18.15 6.73 -14.56
C TYR A 75 19.53 6.10 -14.71
N TYR A 76 19.56 4.79 -14.97
CA TYR A 76 20.74 4.03 -15.35
C TYR A 76 20.43 3.24 -16.63
N TRP A 77 21.29 3.34 -17.64
CA TRP A 77 21.14 2.69 -18.94
C TRP A 77 22.49 2.19 -19.47
N LEU A 78 22.47 1.28 -20.44
CA LEU A 78 23.69 0.77 -21.11
C LEU A 78 23.96 1.59 -22.39
N GLU A 79 25.18 2.11 -22.54
CA GLU A 79 25.57 2.88 -23.74
C GLU A 79 27.05 2.65 -24.08
N GLY A 80 27.30 1.96 -25.21
CA GLY A 80 28.63 1.47 -25.59
C GLY A 80 29.11 0.24 -24.81
N GLY A 81 28.23 -0.38 -24.01
CA GLY A 81 28.56 -1.49 -23.10
C GLY A 81 28.73 -1.05 -21.63
N ASP A 82 28.99 0.24 -21.39
CA ASP A 82 29.09 0.82 -20.05
C ASP A 82 27.72 1.18 -19.47
N TRP A 83 27.61 1.17 -18.14
CA TRP A 83 26.52 1.83 -17.43
C TRP A 83 26.71 3.34 -17.40
N ARG A 84 25.74 4.07 -17.94
CA ARG A 84 25.60 5.53 -17.81
C ARG A 84 24.54 5.86 -16.76
N ILE A 85 24.62 7.09 -16.24
CA ILE A 85 23.74 7.60 -15.17
C ILE A 85 23.36 9.05 -15.44
N GLY A 86 22.11 9.44 -15.13
CA GLY A 86 21.65 10.82 -15.32
C GLY A 86 20.24 11.08 -14.78
N ALA A 87 19.90 12.35 -14.56
CA ALA A 87 18.56 12.77 -14.13
C ALA A 87 17.50 12.70 -15.25
N ARG A 88 17.94 12.55 -16.51
CA ARG A 88 17.13 12.38 -17.71
C ARG A 88 17.81 11.35 -18.62
N LEU A 89 17.02 10.63 -19.42
CA LEU A 89 17.52 9.75 -20.46
C LEU A 89 17.86 10.51 -21.75
N PRO A 90 18.80 10.00 -22.57
CA PRO A 90 18.96 10.42 -23.96
C PRO A 90 17.65 10.30 -24.76
N ARG A 91 17.44 11.19 -25.74
CA ARG A 91 16.19 11.31 -26.51
C ARG A 91 15.74 10.04 -27.24
N HIS A 92 16.65 9.10 -27.52
CA HIS A 92 16.33 7.84 -28.19
C HIS A 92 15.68 6.78 -27.27
N TYR A 93 15.72 6.97 -25.94
CA TYR A 93 15.04 6.09 -24.99
C TYR A 93 13.58 6.52 -24.77
N VAL A 94 12.64 5.74 -25.29
CA VAL A 94 11.20 5.98 -25.12
C VAL A 94 10.64 5.10 -24.00
N ILE A 95 10.20 5.71 -22.89
CA ILE A 95 9.50 5.01 -21.81
C ILE A 95 8.00 4.92 -22.13
N GLU A 96 7.50 3.71 -22.33
CA GLU A 96 6.07 3.41 -22.25
C GLU A 96 5.64 3.31 -20.78
N LYS A 97 4.72 4.18 -20.32
CA LYS A 97 4.30 4.24 -18.90
C LYS A 97 3.76 2.92 -18.32
N HIS A 98 3.26 2.02 -19.18
CA HIS A 98 2.57 0.79 -18.81
C HIS A 98 3.44 -0.48 -18.86
N THR A 99 4.74 -0.38 -19.19
CA THR A 99 5.65 -1.55 -19.30
C THR A 99 6.70 -1.63 -18.20
N ARG A 100 6.61 -0.80 -17.16
CA ARG A 100 7.53 -0.85 -16.01
C ARG A 100 7.29 -2.08 -15.13
N VAL A 101 8.38 -2.68 -14.67
CA VAL A 101 8.42 -3.66 -13.58
C VAL A 101 8.89 -2.92 -12.32
N VAL A 102 8.16 -3.06 -11.22
CA VAL A 102 8.66 -2.62 -9.90
C VAL A 102 9.54 -3.73 -9.34
N LEU A 103 10.74 -3.37 -8.90
CA LEU A 103 11.67 -4.27 -8.24
C LEU A 103 11.86 -3.79 -6.79
N GLU A 104 11.78 -4.70 -5.83
CA GLU A 104 12.03 -4.40 -4.41
C GLU A 104 13.23 -5.25 -4.00
N LEU A 105 14.39 -4.62 -3.80
CA LEU A 105 15.70 -5.28 -3.72
C LEU A 105 16.63 -4.59 -2.70
N ASP A 106 17.47 -5.39 -2.02
CA ASP A 106 18.50 -4.91 -1.09
C ASP A 106 19.81 -4.47 -1.78
N TYR A 107 19.82 -4.43 -3.12
CA TYR A 107 21.02 -4.16 -3.92
C TYR A 107 20.68 -3.36 -5.18
N GLU A 108 21.68 -2.64 -5.69
CA GLU A 108 21.58 -1.88 -6.95
C GLU A 108 21.32 -2.83 -8.14
N PRO A 109 20.18 -2.70 -8.85
CA PRO A 109 19.82 -3.65 -9.90
C PRO A 109 20.76 -3.63 -11.11
N HIS A 110 21.39 -2.49 -11.44
CA HIS A 110 22.24 -2.37 -12.63
C HIS A 110 23.49 -3.28 -12.55
N LYS A 111 24.08 -3.42 -11.34
CA LYS A 111 25.20 -4.34 -11.04
C LYS A 111 24.82 -5.83 -11.21
N HIS A 112 23.53 -6.15 -11.24
CA HIS A 112 22.99 -7.50 -11.34
C HIS A 112 22.13 -7.71 -12.60
N HIS A 113 22.26 -6.82 -13.59
CA HIS A 113 21.38 -6.72 -14.74
C HIS A 113 21.11 -8.06 -15.46
N GLY A 114 22.12 -8.91 -15.69
CA GLY A 114 21.93 -10.21 -16.34
C GLY A 114 20.93 -11.13 -15.62
N LYS A 115 20.94 -11.16 -14.28
CA LYS A 115 19.98 -11.93 -13.46
C LYS A 115 18.56 -11.36 -13.59
N ILE A 116 18.43 -10.04 -13.68
CA ILE A 116 17.15 -9.33 -13.79
C ILE A 116 16.57 -9.46 -15.19
N LYS A 117 17.38 -9.31 -16.24
CA LYS A 117 17.02 -9.49 -17.65
C LYS A 117 16.58 -10.93 -17.95
N HIS A 118 17.21 -11.92 -17.32
CA HIS A 118 16.77 -13.33 -17.42
C HIS A 118 15.39 -13.54 -16.76
N ARG A 119 15.13 -12.92 -15.59
CA ARG A 119 13.83 -13.01 -14.90
C ARG A 119 12.72 -12.20 -15.58
N TYR A 120 13.07 -11.06 -16.19
CA TYR A 120 12.15 -10.13 -16.82
C TYR A 120 12.62 -9.78 -18.24
N PRO A 121 12.56 -10.72 -19.20
CA PRO A 121 13.03 -10.49 -20.55
C PRO A 121 12.15 -9.46 -21.31
N PRO A 122 12.71 -8.78 -22.32
CA PRO A 122 11.97 -7.83 -23.16
C PRO A 122 10.73 -8.46 -23.82
N GLY A 123 9.76 -7.61 -24.16
CA GLY A 123 8.55 -7.97 -24.90
C GLY A 123 7.42 -8.63 -24.09
N GLN A 124 7.72 -9.48 -23.10
CA GLN A 124 6.70 -10.30 -22.41
C GLN A 124 5.58 -9.47 -21.73
N TYR A 125 5.91 -8.31 -21.15
CA TYR A 125 4.95 -7.48 -20.41
C TYR A 125 3.81 -6.91 -21.27
N LYS A 126 3.99 -6.77 -22.60
CA LYS A 126 2.90 -6.32 -23.49
C LYS A 126 1.75 -7.34 -23.59
N LYS A 127 1.99 -8.61 -23.21
CA LYS A 127 1.04 -9.72 -23.34
C LYS A 127 -0.07 -9.73 -22.29
N TYR A 128 0.17 -9.15 -21.10
CA TYR A 128 -0.82 -9.10 -20.02
C TYR A 128 -1.86 -7.99 -20.20
N ASN A 129 -1.43 -6.76 -20.52
CA ASN A 129 -2.34 -5.62 -20.65
C ASN A 129 -3.40 -5.87 -21.75
N LYS A 130 -3.01 -6.50 -22.86
CA LYS A 130 -3.92 -6.83 -23.98
C LYS A 130 -5.02 -7.85 -23.61
N LYS A 131 -4.88 -8.60 -22.51
CA LYS A 131 -5.92 -9.49 -21.96
C LYS A 131 -6.90 -8.79 -21.00
N ALA A 132 -6.55 -7.62 -20.47
CA ALA A 132 -7.47 -6.79 -19.68
C ALA A 132 -8.37 -5.94 -20.60
N ASP A 133 -7.81 -5.46 -21.70
CA ASP A 133 -8.47 -4.62 -22.71
C ASP A 133 -9.62 -5.36 -23.44
N PHE A 134 -9.42 -6.65 -23.75
CA PHE A 134 -10.39 -7.52 -24.45
C PHE A 134 -11.40 -8.22 -23.52
N ARG A 135 -11.83 -7.58 -22.43
CA ARG A 135 -12.84 -8.11 -21.49
C ARG A 135 -13.90 -7.08 -21.10
N TRP A 136 -14.74 -6.74 -22.07
CA TRP A 136 -15.98 -5.97 -21.95
C TRP A 136 -17.07 -6.66 -22.76
#